data_AF-A0A160TFL8-F1
#
_entry.id   AF-A0A160TFL8-F1
#
_cell.length_a   1.000
_cell.length_b   1.000
_cell.length_c   1.000
_cell.angle_alpha   90.00
_cell.angle_beta   90.00
_cell.angle_gamma   90.00
#
_symmetry.space_group_name_H-M   'P 1'
#
loop_
_entity.id
_entity.type
_entity.pdbx_description
1 polymer ?
#
loop_
_entity_poly.entity_id
_entity_poly.type
_entity_poly.pdbx_seq_one_letter_code
_entity_poly.pdbx_strand_id
1 'polypeptide(L)'
;MAAAGLAAEGEESSELPVGFVPTVKIWAWIALQLRLVPELLLAVRLLRMSLGTLPLDEDSKVRVAEGLQEIDVAFGSNILNMDNGELRALSALPDELGAAGMPMSRIALLYALGYEDTLREDGSIPDEMAERGAGEFFALMKAQSVSGQLFGRLILNAPTGQIIETCICGLTVEVAALGDDAGTVTAQAVVAAFEAMLATMIEDGVGPHTERFRVDIVETDEPEPSVRTDPKAMRSLVAWPRSLPVSDFAHQPDIGTFLMRVVGEAMAATFVLPRLEDAMGRLVAKGSAHDRVSSVLASLSALHRIAGRPIVRLDGASKDYPMRDRPAVADLELLAGGDDDGDVPAGPKVGDERPTVGRHRGIKVQSVIDIHSWDEARWKGILYASYGDDVPPIFALTFTNAAGARRIFERWRERFGTKDVNHDINMSIIRNLPGHPTSHYAIQITSRRPDDGSWERGVLYQTVNRVQVMEPADDTNLKTFLAKRRAVGCFMLAPAILSAGQPDILTDLVILKRDINVVDAADVAEHDVENVALEMIARRGDG
;
A
#
# COMPACT_ATOMS: atom_id res chain seq x y z
N MET A 1 12.29 -17.97 10.67
CA MET A 1 13.26 -19.02 10.25
C MET A 1 14.53 -18.97 11.09
N ALA A 2 15.40 -17.98 10.91
CA ALA A 2 16.72 -17.96 11.57
C ALA A 2 16.67 -18.14 13.10
N ALA A 3 15.78 -17.41 13.79
CA ALA A 3 15.61 -17.54 15.25
C ALA A 3 15.21 -18.96 15.68
N ALA A 4 14.34 -19.63 14.91
CA ALA A 4 13.90 -20.99 15.22
C ALA A 4 14.97 -22.05 14.91
N GLY A 5 15.82 -21.80 13.90
CA GLY A 5 16.99 -22.66 13.64
C GLY A 5 17.98 -22.61 14.80
N LEU A 6 18.28 -21.41 15.30
CA LEU A 6 19.17 -21.23 16.47
C LEU A 6 18.54 -21.78 17.76
N ALA A 7 17.22 -21.67 17.92
CA ALA A 7 16.52 -22.31 19.04
C ALA A 7 16.62 -23.85 18.98
N ALA A 8 16.47 -24.46 17.80
CA ALA A 8 16.63 -25.90 17.61
C ALA A 8 18.07 -26.37 17.85
N GLU A 9 19.07 -25.61 17.38
CA GLU A 9 20.47 -25.87 17.72
C GLU A 9 20.70 -25.83 19.24
N GLY A 10 20.07 -24.87 19.92
CA GLY A 10 20.12 -24.77 21.38
C GLY A 10 19.43 -25.92 22.12
N GLU A 11 18.37 -26.51 21.57
CA GLU A 11 17.76 -27.73 22.10
C GLU A 11 18.72 -28.93 21.99
N GLU A 12 19.41 -29.06 20.85
CA GLU A 12 20.38 -30.14 20.62
C GLU A 12 21.64 -30.01 21.48
N SER A 13 22.15 -28.78 21.65
CA SER A 13 23.35 -28.48 22.43
C SER A 13 23.09 -28.25 23.92
N SER A 14 21.82 -28.12 24.33
CA SER A 14 21.38 -27.64 25.65
C SER A 14 21.84 -26.20 26.00
N GLU A 15 22.34 -25.44 25.03
CA GLU A 15 22.80 -24.06 25.19
C GLU A 15 22.39 -23.20 23.98
N LEU A 16 21.68 -22.10 24.21
CA LEU A 16 21.29 -21.19 23.14
C LEU A 16 22.52 -20.54 22.47
N PRO A 17 22.65 -20.60 21.13
CA PRO A 17 23.79 -20.02 20.42
C PRO A 17 23.89 -18.49 20.60
N VAL A 18 25.13 -17.95 20.61
CA VAL A 18 25.39 -16.50 20.74
C VAL A 18 24.70 -15.67 19.64
N GLY A 19 24.54 -16.25 18.44
CA GLY A 19 23.83 -15.61 17.33
C GLY A 19 22.32 -15.41 17.56
N PHE A 20 21.74 -16.00 18.61
CA PHE A 20 20.31 -15.90 18.91
C PHE A 20 19.90 -14.46 19.23
N VAL A 21 20.67 -13.77 20.07
CA VAL A 21 20.40 -12.39 20.50
C VAL A 21 20.28 -11.41 19.33
N PRO A 22 21.28 -11.25 18.43
CA PRO A 22 21.16 -10.34 17.30
C PRO A 22 20.02 -10.74 16.34
N THR A 23 19.75 -12.05 16.19
CA THR A 23 18.65 -12.53 15.35
C THR A 23 17.29 -12.14 15.91
N VAL A 24 17.06 -12.28 17.22
CA VAL A 24 15.82 -11.86 17.87
C VAL A 24 15.69 -10.33 17.90
N LYS A 25 16.79 -9.58 18.03
CA LYS A 25 16.77 -8.10 17.91
C LYS A 25 16.26 -7.68 16.53
N ILE A 26 16.74 -8.30 15.45
CA ILE A 26 16.25 -8.04 14.09
C ILE A 26 14.76 -8.40 13.97
N TRP A 27 14.35 -9.56 14.50
CA TRP A 27 12.93 -9.96 14.49
C TRP A 27 12.04 -8.93 15.22
N ALA A 28 12.46 -8.41 16.38
CA ALA A 28 11.70 -7.39 17.10
C ALA A 28 11.51 -6.12 16.27
N TRP A 29 12.55 -5.65 15.58
CA TRP A 29 12.46 -4.49 14.68
C TRP A 29 11.53 -4.74 13.49
N ILE A 30 11.60 -5.93 12.89
CA ILE A 30 10.69 -6.32 11.80
C ILE A 30 9.25 -6.37 12.30
N ALA A 31 8.99 -7.00 13.44
CA ALA A 31 7.66 -7.08 14.04
C ALA A 31 7.10 -5.69 14.36
N LEU A 32 7.94 -4.76 14.85
CA LEU A 32 7.57 -3.37 15.07
C LEU A 32 7.21 -2.65 13.75
N GLN A 33 8.04 -2.77 12.72
CA GLN A 33 7.80 -2.16 11.39
C GLN A 33 6.51 -2.68 10.73
N LEU A 34 6.21 -3.96 10.92
CA LEU A 34 4.98 -4.62 10.46
C LEU A 34 3.77 -4.40 11.40
N ARG A 35 3.96 -3.70 12.52
CA ARG A 35 2.94 -3.45 13.56
C ARG A 35 2.31 -4.75 14.10
N LEU A 36 3.12 -5.81 14.19
CA LEU A 36 2.77 -7.15 14.69
C LEU A 36 3.04 -7.26 16.19
N VAL A 37 2.13 -6.69 16.98
CA VAL A 37 2.33 -6.48 18.43
C VAL A 37 2.55 -7.78 19.21
N PRO A 38 1.81 -8.89 19.00
CA PRO A 38 2.04 -10.12 19.76
C PRO A 38 3.45 -10.68 19.59
N GLU A 39 4.00 -10.66 18.38
CA GLU A 39 5.36 -11.15 18.13
C GLU A 39 6.43 -10.17 18.59
N LEU A 40 6.16 -8.86 18.53
CA LEU A 40 7.05 -7.85 19.12
C LEU A 40 7.25 -8.11 20.62
N LEU A 41 6.16 -8.34 21.36
CA LEU A 41 6.22 -8.65 22.79
C LEU A 41 6.93 -9.97 23.07
N LEU A 42 6.70 -10.99 22.24
CA LEU A 42 7.43 -12.26 22.35
C LEU A 42 8.93 -12.04 22.15
N ALA A 43 9.33 -11.31 21.10
CA ALA A 43 10.74 -11.05 20.82
C ALA A 43 11.42 -10.24 21.95
N VAL A 44 10.74 -9.24 22.52
CA VAL A 44 11.22 -8.48 23.69
C VAL A 44 11.41 -9.39 24.91
N ARG A 45 10.44 -10.28 25.20
CA ARG A 45 10.54 -11.24 26.30
C ARG A 45 11.72 -12.21 26.10
N LEU A 46 11.95 -12.67 24.88
CA LEU A 46 13.09 -13.54 24.54
C LEU A 46 14.45 -12.84 24.69
N LEU A 47 14.56 -11.57 24.29
CA LEU A 47 15.78 -10.77 24.49
C LEU A 47 16.08 -10.56 25.98
N ARG A 48 15.05 -10.25 26.78
CA ARG A 48 15.18 -10.10 28.23
C ARG A 48 15.55 -11.42 28.91
N MET A 49 14.96 -12.53 28.49
CA MET A 49 15.38 -13.86 28.96
C MET A 49 16.86 -14.10 28.64
N SER A 50 17.27 -13.81 27.40
CA SER A 50 18.66 -13.98 26.95
C SER A 50 19.65 -13.18 27.80
N LEU A 51 19.31 -11.96 28.21
CA LEU A 51 20.12 -11.17 29.15
C LEU A 51 20.33 -11.84 30.51
N GLY A 52 19.32 -12.57 31.00
CA GLY A 52 19.34 -13.24 32.30
C GLY A 52 19.95 -14.65 32.28
N THR A 53 20.00 -15.30 31.11
CA THR A 53 20.35 -16.72 31.00
C THR A 53 21.62 -17.00 30.18
N LEU A 54 21.96 -16.16 29.20
CA LEU A 54 23.14 -16.38 28.36
C LEU A 54 24.42 -15.82 29.02
N PRO A 55 25.58 -16.48 28.84
CA PRO A 55 26.87 -16.02 29.34
C PRO A 55 27.43 -14.88 28.46
N LEU A 56 26.76 -13.73 28.44
CA LEU A 56 27.19 -12.54 27.71
C LEU A 56 28.25 -11.76 28.50
N ASP A 57 29.23 -11.18 27.79
CA ASP A 57 30.14 -10.18 28.35
C ASP A 57 29.39 -8.87 28.70
N GLU A 58 29.98 -8.03 29.53
CA GLU A 58 29.33 -6.79 29.99
C GLU A 58 29.00 -5.83 28.84
N ASP A 59 29.87 -5.69 27.84
CA ASP A 59 29.61 -4.82 26.69
C ASP A 59 28.42 -5.35 25.86
N SER A 60 28.32 -6.67 25.71
CA SER A 60 27.18 -7.34 25.06
C SER A 60 25.89 -7.12 25.83
N LYS A 61 25.90 -7.19 27.18
CA LYS A 61 24.71 -6.89 28.00
C LYS A 61 24.26 -5.45 27.82
N VAL A 62 25.19 -4.49 27.82
CA VAL A 62 24.89 -3.07 27.59
C VAL A 62 24.23 -2.88 26.23
N ARG A 63 24.80 -3.43 25.15
CA ARG A 63 24.22 -3.31 23.79
C ARG A 63 22.81 -3.87 23.67
N VAL A 64 22.52 -4.98 24.37
CA VAL A 64 21.17 -5.57 24.35
C VAL A 64 20.20 -4.74 25.17
N ALA A 65 20.61 -4.21 26.32
CA ALA A 65 19.80 -3.31 27.14
C ALA A 65 19.46 -2.00 26.39
N GLU A 66 20.45 -1.39 25.72
CA GLU A 66 20.25 -0.23 24.85
C GLU A 66 19.27 -0.57 23.71
N GLY A 67 19.47 -1.72 23.05
CA GLY A 67 18.56 -2.18 21.99
C GLY A 67 17.11 -2.39 22.44
N LEU A 68 16.89 -2.88 23.66
CA LEU A 68 15.56 -3.02 24.25
C LEU A 68 14.92 -1.64 24.53
N GLN A 69 15.73 -0.68 24.98
CA GLN A 69 15.26 0.69 25.20
C GLN A 69 14.91 1.39 23.88
N GLU A 70 15.70 1.21 22.83
CA GLU A 70 15.40 1.72 21.48
C GLU A 70 14.05 1.19 20.97
N ILE A 71 13.81 -0.13 21.09
CA ILE A 71 12.56 -0.77 20.69
C ILE A 71 11.37 -0.23 21.50
N ASP A 72 11.55 -0.04 22.81
CA ASP A 72 10.49 0.48 23.69
C ASP A 72 10.11 1.93 23.35
N VAL A 73 11.10 2.82 23.15
CA VAL A 73 10.84 4.19 22.71
C VAL A 73 10.18 4.21 21.33
N ALA A 74 10.63 3.36 20.42
CA ALA A 74 10.09 3.28 19.08
C ALA A 74 8.64 2.78 19.05
N PHE A 75 8.29 1.79 19.87
CA PHE A 75 6.90 1.36 20.00
C PHE A 75 6.03 2.40 20.71
N GLY A 76 6.57 3.10 21.72
CA GLY A 76 5.90 4.26 22.32
C GLY A 76 5.56 5.34 21.29
N SER A 77 6.49 5.65 20.38
CA SER A 77 6.25 6.57 19.26
C SER A 77 5.14 6.07 18.32
N ASN A 78 5.14 4.78 17.98
CA ASN A 78 4.08 4.15 17.17
C ASN A 78 2.69 4.33 17.83
N ILE A 79 2.59 4.04 19.13
CA ILE A 79 1.35 4.19 19.90
C ILE A 79 0.80 5.62 19.85
N LEU A 80 1.65 6.64 19.98
CA LEU A 80 1.22 8.04 19.95
C LEU A 80 0.72 8.51 18.56
N ASN A 81 1.05 7.75 17.51
CA ASN A 81 0.60 7.99 16.13
C ASN A 81 -0.62 7.13 15.74
N MET A 82 -1.13 6.27 16.62
CA MET A 82 -2.30 5.44 16.37
C MET A 82 -3.60 6.24 16.37
N ASP A 83 -4.57 5.77 15.60
CA ASP A 83 -5.93 6.31 15.65
C ASP A 83 -6.71 5.84 16.90
N ASN A 84 -7.88 6.43 17.12
CA ASN A 84 -8.72 6.09 18.29
C ASN A 84 -9.23 4.64 18.29
N GLY A 85 -9.41 4.02 17.11
CA GLY A 85 -9.81 2.62 17.01
C GLY A 85 -8.67 1.69 17.43
N GLU A 86 -7.47 1.97 16.93
CA GLU A 86 -6.24 1.24 17.26
C GLU A 86 -5.88 1.37 18.75
N LEU A 87 -5.93 2.58 19.32
CA LEU A 87 -5.68 2.79 20.75
C LEU A 87 -6.67 2.00 21.63
N ARG A 88 -7.96 1.97 21.25
CA ARG A 88 -8.95 1.16 21.97
C ARG A 88 -8.66 -0.34 21.86
N ALA A 89 -8.15 -0.80 20.73
CA ALA A 89 -7.77 -2.21 20.58
C ALA A 89 -6.59 -2.61 21.49
N LEU A 90 -5.82 -1.63 21.99
CA LEU A 90 -4.71 -1.81 22.91
C LEU A 90 -5.07 -1.49 24.38
N SER A 91 -6.32 -1.20 24.73
CA SER A 91 -6.69 -0.72 26.08
C SER A 91 -6.32 -1.68 27.22
N ALA A 92 -6.22 -2.97 26.92
CA ALA A 92 -5.84 -4.01 27.87
C ALA A 92 -4.30 -4.13 28.03
N LEU A 93 -3.51 -3.59 27.11
CA LEU A 93 -2.08 -3.85 27.01
C LEU A 93 -1.15 -3.12 28.03
N PRO A 94 -1.52 -2.03 28.73
CA PRO A 94 -0.58 -1.30 29.59
C PRO A 94 0.19 -2.14 30.62
N ASP A 95 -0.49 -3.06 31.32
CA ASP A 95 0.14 -3.87 32.35
C ASP A 95 1.07 -4.94 31.75
N GLU A 96 0.73 -5.48 30.58
CA GLU A 96 1.59 -6.41 29.84
C GLU A 96 2.86 -5.73 29.33
N LEU A 97 2.78 -4.46 28.92
CA LEU A 97 3.97 -3.67 28.54
C LEU A 97 4.87 -3.46 29.76
N GLY A 98 4.28 -3.13 30.91
CA GLY A 98 5.03 -3.06 32.17
C GLY A 98 5.74 -4.38 32.50
N ALA A 99 5.02 -5.51 32.43
CA ALA A 99 5.56 -6.84 32.71
C ALA A 99 6.63 -7.29 31.68
N ALA A 100 6.48 -6.91 30.41
CA ALA A 100 7.48 -7.12 29.36
C ALA A 100 8.69 -6.18 29.49
N GLY A 101 8.66 -5.23 30.44
CA GLY A 101 9.71 -4.23 30.64
C GLY A 101 9.79 -3.24 29.49
N MET A 102 8.64 -2.74 29.05
CA MET A 102 8.50 -1.69 28.05
C MET A 102 7.86 -0.44 28.70
N PRO A 103 8.55 0.22 29.64
CA PRO A 103 8.00 1.35 30.38
C PRO A 103 7.59 2.52 29.49
N MET A 104 8.36 2.86 28.44
CA MET A 104 8.05 4.00 27.58
C MET A 104 6.78 3.75 26.76
N SER A 105 6.60 2.53 26.26
CA SER A 105 5.39 2.11 25.55
C SER A 105 4.19 2.11 26.48
N ARG A 106 4.34 1.63 27.74
CA ARG A 106 3.28 1.70 28.75
C ARG A 106 2.87 3.15 29.02
N ILE A 107 3.83 4.04 29.22
CA ILE A 107 3.60 5.47 29.48
C ILE A 107 2.89 6.11 28.30
N ALA A 108 3.38 5.90 27.08
CA ALA A 108 2.78 6.40 25.86
C ALA A 108 1.32 5.93 25.71
N LEU A 109 1.04 4.64 25.95
CA LEU A 109 -0.29 4.07 25.84
C LEU A 109 -1.26 4.61 26.90
N LEU A 110 -0.85 4.65 28.17
CA LEU A 110 -1.69 5.19 29.24
C LEU A 110 -2.00 6.67 29.02
N TYR A 111 -1.01 7.46 28.60
CA TYR A 111 -1.21 8.86 28.27
C TYR A 111 -2.15 9.01 27.06
N ALA A 112 -1.93 8.23 26.00
CA ALA A 112 -2.80 8.19 24.83
C ALA A 112 -4.20 7.65 25.16
N LEU A 113 -4.41 6.93 26.25
CA LEU A 113 -5.75 6.50 26.70
C LEU A 113 -6.40 7.51 27.67
N GLY A 114 -5.69 8.57 28.09
CA GLY A 114 -6.19 9.59 29.01
C GLY A 114 -5.97 9.28 30.50
N TYR A 115 -4.96 8.49 30.83
CA TYR A 115 -4.61 8.08 32.21
C TYR A 115 -3.38 8.82 32.74
N GLU A 116 -3.27 10.12 32.47
CA GLU A 116 -2.18 10.95 32.99
C GLU A 116 -2.17 11.02 34.52
N ASP A 117 -3.35 10.98 35.15
CA ASP A 117 -3.53 10.85 36.60
C ASP A 117 -2.78 9.64 37.16
N THR A 118 -2.98 8.47 36.54
CA THR A 118 -2.34 7.21 36.93
C THR A 118 -0.82 7.28 36.77
N LEU A 119 -0.34 7.90 35.69
CA LEU A 119 1.09 8.07 35.43
C LEU A 119 1.77 9.03 36.41
N ARG A 120 1.04 9.99 36.98
CA ARG A 120 1.55 10.85 38.05
C ARG A 120 1.56 10.10 39.38
N GLU A 121 0.49 9.37 39.70
CA GLU A 121 0.38 8.60 40.94
C GLU A 121 1.47 7.54 41.08
N ASP A 122 1.85 6.88 39.99
CA ASP A 122 2.91 5.85 39.98
C ASP A 122 4.33 6.40 39.74
N GLY A 123 4.47 7.72 39.59
CA GLY A 123 5.74 8.41 39.39
C GLY A 123 6.35 8.26 37.99
N SER A 124 5.63 7.71 37.03
CA SER A 124 6.08 7.58 35.64
C SER A 124 6.23 8.93 34.92
N ILE A 125 5.48 9.95 35.36
CA ILE A 125 5.67 11.35 34.98
C ILE A 125 6.03 12.13 36.25
N PRO A 126 7.32 12.47 36.47
CA PRO A 126 7.74 13.27 37.61
C PRO A 126 7.09 14.66 37.59
N ASP A 127 6.86 15.25 38.77
CA ASP A 127 6.25 16.58 38.91
C ASP A 127 7.01 17.67 38.10
N GLU A 128 8.34 17.58 38.04
CA GLU A 128 9.18 18.47 37.21
C GLU A 128 8.91 18.36 35.70
N MET A 129 8.54 17.17 35.21
CA MET A 129 8.15 16.95 33.82
C MET A 129 6.74 17.48 33.55
N ALA A 130 5.84 17.38 34.54
CA ALA A 130 4.50 17.95 34.45
C ALA A 130 4.53 19.49 34.41
N GLU A 131 5.38 20.12 35.24
CA GLU A 131 5.58 21.58 35.27
C GLU A 131 6.23 22.12 33.99
N ARG A 132 7.12 21.36 33.35
CA ARG A 132 7.75 21.69 32.06
C ARG A 132 6.87 21.39 30.84
N GLY A 133 5.72 20.75 31.05
CA GLY A 133 4.75 20.41 30.02
C GLY A 133 4.93 18.99 29.48
N ALA A 134 4.32 18.01 30.15
CA ALA A 134 4.30 16.60 29.70
C ALA A 134 3.90 16.46 28.21
N GLY A 135 3.05 17.34 27.70
CA GLY A 135 2.67 17.39 26.28
C GLY A 135 3.85 17.61 25.31
N GLU A 136 4.88 18.39 25.68
CA GLU A 136 6.08 18.59 24.86
C GLU A 136 6.90 17.30 24.76
N PHE A 137 7.04 16.59 25.88
CA PHE A 137 7.70 15.28 25.90
C PHE A 137 7.03 14.27 24.98
N PHE A 138 5.70 14.14 25.06
CA PHE A 138 4.95 13.24 24.19
C PHE A 138 4.96 13.68 22.73
N ALA A 139 4.97 14.99 22.45
CA ALA A 139 5.11 15.50 21.10
C ALA A 139 6.49 15.15 20.50
N LEU A 140 7.57 15.25 21.29
CA LEU A 140 8.92 14.85 20.85
C LEU A 140 9.02 13.34 20.59
N MET A 141 8.39 12.53 21.44
CA MET A 141 8.31 11.08 21.25
C MET A 141 7.45 10.71 20.04
N LYS A 142 6.34 11.41 19.82
CA LYS A 142 5.49 11.22 18.63
C LYS A 142 6.25 11.51 17.34
N ALA A 143 7.13 12.52 17.36
CA ALA A 143 7.90 12.98 16.21
C ALA A 143 9.14 12.14 15.87
N GLN A 144 9.43 11.05 16.59
CA GLN A 144 10.59 10.19 16.30
C GLN A 144 10.55 9.66 14.85
N SER A 145 11.70 9.60 14.19
CA SER A 145 11.83 9.22 12.77
C SER A 145 11.31 7.81 12.46
N VAL A 146 11.32 6.92 13.45
CA VAL A 146 10.80 5.56 13.35
C VAL A 146 9.31 5.50 12.98
N SER A 147 8.54 6.55 13.31
CA SER A 147 7.12 6.66 12.93
C SER A 147 6.91 6.66 11.41
N GLY A 148 7.87 7.20 10.64
CA GLY A 148 7.84 7.21 9.17
C GLY A 148 8.22 5.89 8.51
N GLN A 149 8.69 4.88 9.27
CA GLN A 149 9.10 3.58 8.73
C GLN A 149 8.03 2.48 8.90
N LEU A 150 6.97 2.79 9.65
CA LEU A 150 5.87 1.88 9.94
C LEU A 150 5.05 1.59 8.69
N PHE A 151 4.50 0.38 8.59
CA PHE A 151 3.67 0.01 7.46
C PHE A 151 2.50 -0.87 7.86
N GLY A 152 1.39 -0.67 7.15
CA GLY A 152 0.19 -1.47 7.29
C GLY A 152 -0.64 -1.15 8.53
N ARG A 153 -1.63 -2.00 8.77
CA ARG A 153 -2.55 -1.93 9.89
C ARG A 153 -1.95 -2.51 11.16
N LEU A 154 -2.50 -2.14 12.30
CA LEU A 154 -2.21 -2.81 13.57
C LEU A 154 -2.60 -4.30 13.50
N ILE A 155 -1.65 -5.20 13.79
CA ILE A 155 -1.86 -6.66 13.77
C ILE A 155 -1.79 -7.21 15.20
N LEU A 156 -2.94 -7.70 15.69
CA LEU A 156 -3.09 -8.25 17.04
C LEU A 156 -3.36 -9.76 17.05
N ASN A 157 -3.51 -10.38 15.88
CA ASN A 157 -4.01 -11.75 15.72
C ASN A 157 -5.34 -11.93 16.48
N ALA A 158 -6.28 -11.01 16.27
CA ALA A 158 -7.57 -11.01 16.96
C ALA A 158 -8.48 -12.16 16.47
N PRO A 159 -9.24 -12.84 17.34
CA PRO A 159 -10.15 -13.92 16.95
C PRO A 159 -11.25 -13.51 15.96
N THR A 160 -11.55 -12.21 15.89
CA THR A 160 -12.57 -11.63 14.99
C THR A 160 -12.12 -11.57 13.52
N GLY A 161 -10.84 -11.85 13.24
CA GLY A 161 -10.25 -11.66 11.91
C GLY A 161 -9.46 -10.36 11.83
N GLN A 162 -8.60 -10.29 10.82
CA GLN A 162 -7.77 -9.12 10.55
C GLN A 162 -7.41 -9.04 9.07
N ILE A 163 -6.93 -7.86 8.66
CA ILE A 163 -6.37 -7.63 7.32
C ILE A 163 -4.87 -7.44 7.49
N ILE A 164 -4.09 -8.26 6.80
CA ILE A 164 -2.63 -8.16 6.72
C ILE A 164 -2.29 -7.52 5.38
N GLU A 165 -1.35 -6.57 5.37
CA GLU A 165 -1.01 -5.80 4.18
C GLU A 165 0.47 -5.99 3.79
N THR A 166 0.75 -5.95 2.50
CA THR A 166 2.10 -5.80 1.91
C THR A 166 2.05 -4.73 0.81
N CYS A 167 3.20 -4.12 0.49
CA CYS A 167 3.33 -3.14 -0.59
C CYS A 167 4.35 -3.61 -1.62
N ILE A 168 3.90 -3.82 -2.85
CA ILE A 168 4.73 -4.26 -3.97
C ILE A 168 4.69 -3.18 -5.06
N CYS A 169 5.80 -2.46 -5.25
CA CYS A 169 5.93 -1.38 -6.24
C CYS A 169 4.77 -0.36 -6.17
N GLY A 170 4.39 0.05 -4.96
CA GLY A 170 3.28 0.98 -4.72
C GLY A 170 1.88 0.38 -4.75
N LEU A 171 1.72 -0.90 -5.11
CA LEU A 171 0.46 -1.63 -4.94
C LEU A 171 0.34 -2.13 -3.50
N THR A 172 -0.71 -1.73 -2.80
CA THR A 172 -1.08 -2.34 -1.52
C THR A 172 -1.89 -3.60 -1.76
N VAL A 173 -1.38 -4.74 -1.31
CA VAL A 173 -2.11 -6.02 -1.32
C VAL A 173 -2.68 -6.24 0.08
N GLU A 174 -4.01 -6.23 0.18
CA GLU A 174 -4.76 -6.48 1.41
C GLU A 174 -5.19 -7.95 1.46
N VAL A 175 -4.76 -8.71 2.47
CA VAL A 175 -5.17 -10.11 2.67
C VAL A 175 -6.04 -10.21 3.91
N ALA A 176 -7.31 -10.55 3.70
CA ALA A 176 -8.31 -10.70 4.75
C ALA A 176 -8.61 -12.18 5.01
N ALA A 177 -8.63 -12.58 6.29
CA ALA A 177 -8.99 -13.94 6.69
C ALA A 177 -9.79 -13.94 8.01
N LEU A 178 -10.41 -15.10 8.29
CA LEU A 178 -11.00 -15.38 9.59
C LEU A 178 -9.92 -15.37 10.68
N GLY A 179 -10.31 -15.00 11.89
CA GLY A 179 -9.38 -14.79 13.00
C GLY A 179 -8.99 -16.04 13.76
N ASP A 180 -9.37 -17.23 13.30
CA ASP A 180 -8.89 -18.49 13.85
C ASP A 180 -7.42 -18.73 13.45
N ASP A 181 -6.80 -19.76 14.03
CA ASP A 181 -5.39 -20.02 13.81
C ASP A 181 -5.13 -20.42 12.35
N ALA A 182 -5.97 -21.27 11.76
CA ALA A 182 -5.82 -21.69 10.38
C ALA A 182 -5.95 -20.53 9.38
N GLY A 183 -6.95 -19.66 9.55
CA GLY A 183 -7.16 -18.50 8.70
C GLY A 183 -6.00 -17.51 8.79
N THR A 184 -5.50 -17.26 10.01
CA THR A 184 -4.41 -16.30 10.21
C THR A 184 -3.07 -16.81 9.66
N VAL A 185 -2.70 -18.08 9.86
CA VAL A 185 -1.47 -18.64 9.24
C VAL A 185 -1.58 -18.63 7.72
N THR A 186 -2.76 -18.96 7.16
CA THR A 186 -2.98 -18.91 5.70
C THR A 186 -2.82 -17.49 5.16
N ALA A 187 -3.34 -16.47 5.86
CA ALA A 187 -3.16 -15.06 5.48
C ALA A 187 -1.68 -14.64 5.49
N GLN A 188 -0.95 -15.01 6.55
CA GLN A 188 0.49 -14.75 6.64
C GLN A 188 1.27 -15.44 5.51
N ALA A 189 0.93 -16.69 5.18
CA ALA A 189 1.56 -17.43 4.09
C ALA A 189 1.32 -16.78 2.72
N VAL A 190 0.11 -16.30 2.44
CA VAL A 190 -0.22 -15.58 1.21
C VAL A 190 0.58 -14.28 1.11
N VAL A 191 0.57 -13.43 2.16
CA VAL A 191 1.34 -12.17 2.18
C VAL A 191 2.83 -12.43 2.01
N ALA A 192 3.38 -13.41 2.73
CA ALA A 192 4.78 -13.78 2.62
C ALA A 192 5.13 -14.33 1.22
N ALA A 193 4.20 -15.02 0.53
CA ALA A 193 4.39 -15.44 -0.85
C ALA A 193 4.46 -14.24 -1.82
N PHE A 194 3.64 -13.20 -1.64
CA PHE A 194 3.74 -11.95 -2.41
C PHE A 194 5.12 -11.31 -2.24
N GLU A 195 5.56 -11.09 -1.01
CA GLU A 195 6.90 -10.52 -0.72
C GLU A 195 8.01 -11.40 -1.30
N ALA A 196 7.96 -12.71 -1.03
CA ALA A 196 8.96 -13.66 -1.46
C ALA A 196 9.11 -13.71 -2.98
N MET A 197 8.01 -13.76 -3.73
CA MET A 197 8.07 -13.81 -5.18
C MET A 197 8.50 -12.46 -5.77
N LEU A 198 7.94 -11.36 -5.25
CA LEU A 198 7.99 -10.06 -5.93
C LEU A 198 9.08 -9.11 -5.40
N ALA A 199 9.89 -9.53 -4.43
CA ALA A 199 10.96 -8.71 -3.83
C ALA A 199 11.93 -8.05 -4.83
N THR A 200 12.19 -8.69 -5.98
CA THR A 200 13.11 -8.17 -7.00
C THR A 200 12.40 -7.42 -8.12
N MET A 201 11.07 -7.33 -8.09
CA MET A 201 10.27 -6.74 -9.16
C MET A 201 10.54 -5.26 -9.37
N ILE A 202 11.03 -4.57 -8.34
CA ILE A 202 11.41 -3.16 -8.44
C ILE A 202 12.53 -2.93 -9.47
N GLU A 203 13.41 -3.91 -9.66
CA GLU A 203 14.51 -3.87 -10.63
C GLU A 203 14.04 -4.09 -12.07
N ASP A 204 12.87 -4.71 -12.26
CA ASP A 204 12.36 -5.09 -13.57
C ASP A 204 11.66 -3.93 -14.31
N GLY A 205 11.51 -2.76 -13.68
CA GLY A 205 10.88 -1.58 -14.28
C GLY A 205 9.42 -1.80 -14.68
N VAL A 206 8.78 -2.79 -14.05
CA VAL A 206 7.38 -3.18 -14.20
C VAL A 206 6.64 -2.71 -12.96
N GLY A 207 5.51 -2.04 -13.19
CA GLY A 207 4.76 -1.39 -12.12
C GLY A 207 3.25 -1.61 -12.28
N PRO A 208 2.53 -1.69 -11.16
CA PRO A 208 1.09 -1.90 -11.15
C PRO A 208 0.33 -0.68 -11.69
N HIS A 209 -0.89 -0.91 -12.16
CA HIS A 209 -1.77 0.13 -12.70
C HIS A 209 -2.93 0.49 -11.75
N THR A 210 -2.91 -0.05 -10.54
CA THR A 210 -3.89 0.19 -9.47
C THR A 210 -3.18 0.36 -8.13
N GLU A 211 -3.80 1.11 -7.23
CA GLU A 211 -3.31 1.41 -5.87
C GLU A 211 -3.49 0.22 -4.91
N ARG A 212 -4.55 -0.56 -5.11
CA ARG A 212 -4.96 -1.62 -4.18
C ARG A 212 -5.44 -2.87 -4.89
N PHE A 213 -5.17 -4.01 -4.26
CA PHE A 213 -5.70 -5.32 -4.62
C PHE A 213 -6.05 -6.09 -3.34
N ARG A 214 -7.19 -6.77 -3.33
CA ARG A 214 -7.68 -7.47 -2.15
C ARG A 214 -7.76 -8.97 -2.35
N VAL A 215 -7.26 -9.74 -1.41
CA VAL A 215 -7.41 -11.19 -1.35
C VAL A 215 -8.26 -11.52 -0.13
N ASP A 216 -9.40 -12.17 -0.34
CA ASP A 216 -10.20 -12.69 0.77
C ASP A 216 -10.07 -14.20 0.83
N ILE A 217 -9.65 -14.68 2.00
CA ILE A 217 -9.51 -16.09 2.31
C ILE A 217 -10.77 -16.55 3.02
N VAL A 218 -11.42 -17.55 2.44
CA VAL A 218 -12.58 -18.23 3.02
C VAL A 218 -12.26 -19.71 3.17
N GLU A 219 -12.69 -20.29 4.28
CA GLU A 219 -12.53 -21.73 4.46
C GLU A 219 -13.58 -22.49 3.64
N THR A 220 -13.20 -23.67 3.14
CA THR A 220 -14.08 -24.57 2.39
C THR A 220 -13.93 -26.01 2.86
N ASP A 221 -14.97 -26.81 2.62
CA ASP A 221 -14.97 -28.27 2.84
C ASP A 221 -14.49 -29.04 1.59
N GLU A 222 -14.27 -28.33 0.48
CA GLU A 222 -13.66 -28.91 -0.72
C GLU A 222 -12.22 -29.37 -0.43
N PRO A 223 -11.75 -30.48 -1.04
CA PRO A 223 -10.46 -31.07 -0.72
C PRO A 223 -9.26 -30.27 -1.24
N GLU A 224 -9.46 -29.50 -2.32
CA GLU A 224 -8.39 -28.74 -2.99
C GLU A 224 -8.61 -27.24 -2.86
N PRO A 225 -7.53 -26.46 -2.65
CA PRO A 225 -7.63 -25.02 -2.62
C PRO A 225 -7.93 -24.45 -4.01
N SER A 226 -8.70 -23.36 -4.05
CA SER A 226 -9.03 -22.68 -5.31
C SER A 226 -8.92 -21.17 -5.18
N VAL A 227 -8.58 -20.52 -6.28
CA VAL A 227 -8.53 -19.06 -6.39
C VAL A 227 -9.38 -18.60 -7.57
N ARG A 228 -10.15 -17.53 -7.35
CA ARG A 228 -10.95 -16.87 -8.38
C ARG A 228 -10.70 -15.37 -8.31
N THR A 229 -10.19 -14.82 -9.40
CA THR A 229 -9.85 -13.39 -9.48
C THR A 229 -10.87 -12.64 -10.34
N ASP A 230 -11.44 -11.58 -9.77
CA ASP A 230 -12.19 -10.55 -10.50
C ASP A 230 -11.27 -9.35 -10.74
N PRO A 231 -10.68 -9.23 -11.96
CA PRO A 231 -9.77 -8.15 -12.27
C PRO A 231 -10.47 -6.80 -12.31
N LYS A 232 -11.78 -6.74 -12.55
CA LYS A 232 -12.53 -5.48 -12.51
C LYS A 232 -12.72 -5.02 -11.07
N ALA A 233 -12.94 -5.95 -10.14
CA ALA A 233 -13.06 -5.62 -8.72
C ALA A 233 -11.71 -5.48 -7.99
N MET A 234 -10.59 -5.77 -8.66
CA MET A 234 -9.26 -5.86 -8.05
C MET A 234 -9.25 -6.77 -6.82
N ARG A 235 -9.89 -7.93 -6.96
CA ARG A 235 -10.12 -8.85 -5.85
C ARG A 235 -9.95 -10.30 -6.25
N SER A 236 -9.30 -11.08 -5.39
CA SER A 236 -9.30 -12.54 -5.44
C SER A 236 -10.06 -13.12 -4.26
N LEU A 237 -10.81 -14.19 -4.52
CA LEU A 237 -11.35 -15.08 -3.49
C LEU A 237 -10.49 -16.34 -3.47
N VAL A 238 -9.87 -16.63 -2.33
CA VAL A 238 -9.11 -17.85 -2.08
C VAL A 238 -9.96 -18.74 -1.17
N ALA A 239 -10.44 -19.86 -1.70
CA ALA A 239 -11.11 -20.88 -0.91
C ALA A 239 -10.05 -21.89 -0.42
N TRP A 240 -9.87 -21.98 0.90
CA TRP A 240 -8.86 -22.81 1.54
C TRP A 240 -9.47 -24.03 2.26
N PRO A 241 -9.03 -25.26 1.99
CA PRO A 241 -9.60 -26.46 2.62
C PRO A 241 -9.35 -26.50 4.13
N ARG A 242 -10.39 -26.77 4.91
CA ARG A 242 -10.23 -27.03 6.37
C ARG A 242 -9.35 -28.23 6.67
N SER A 243 -9.33 -29.21 5.76
CA SER A 243 -8.56 -30.44 5.88
C SER A 243 -7.07 -30.27 5.53
N LEU A 244 -6.66 -29.11 5.02
CA LEU A 244 -5.29 -28.87 4.56
C LEU A 244 -4.65 -27.70 5.31
N PRO A 245 -4.02 -27.95 6.47
CA PRO A 245 -3.22 -26.93 7.15
C PRO A 245 -2.11 -26.42 6.22
N VAL A 246 -1.96 -25.11 6.09
CA VAL A 246 -0.92 -24.51 5.22
C VAL A 246 0.51 -24.88 5.64
N SER A 247 0.70 -25.27 6.91
CA SER A 247 1.97 -25.75 7.45
C SER A 247 2.21 -27.25 7.23
N ASP A 248 1.31 -27.96 6.52
CA ASP A 248 1.46 -29.40 6.27
C ASP A 248 2.66 -29.70 5.37
N PHE A 249 3.69 -30.29 5.98
CA PHE A 249 4.95 -30.61 5.33
C PHE A 249 4.79 -31.55 4.13
N ALA A 250 3.88 -32.53 4.21
CA ALA A 250 3.71 -33.52 3.15
C ALA A 250 3.19 -32.89 1.84
N HIS A 251 2.42 -31.80 1.95
CA HIS A 251 1.79 -31.10 0.84
C HIS A 251 2.45 -29.75 0.52
N GLN A 252 3.60 -29.42 1.11
CA GLN A 252 4.28 -28.14 0.87
C GLN A 252 4.56 -27.82 -0.61
N PRO A 253 4.97 -28.77 -1.47
CA PRO A 253 5.16 -28.49 -2.89
C PRO A 253 3.87 -28.03 -3.60
N ASP A 254 2.75 -28.70 -3.30
CA ASP A 254 1.43 -28.38 -3.89
C ASP A 254 0.88 -27.06 -3.33
N ILE A 255 1.02 -26.85 -2.01
CA ILE A 255 0.68 -25.60 -1.32
C ILE A 255 1.49 -24.44 -1.93
N GLY A 256 2.80 -24.61 -2.11
CA GLY A 256 3.67 -23.58 -2.68
C GLY A 256 3.28 -23.23 -4.11
N THR A 257 2.99 -24.24 -4.93
CA THR A 257 2.51 -24.06 -6.30
C THR A 257 1.18 -23.28 -6.32
N PHE A 258 0.28 -23.59 -5.40
CA PHE A 258 -0.99 -22.87 -5.26
C PHE A 258 -0.79 -21.40 -4.84
N LEU A 259 0.07 -21.13 -3.84
CA LEU A 259 0.38 -19.76 -3.43
C LEU A 259 0.98 -18.95 -4.60
N MET A 260 1.87 -19.56 -5.38
CA MET A 260 2.42 -18.93 -6.58
C MET A 260 1.34 -18.60 -7.62
N ARG A 261 0.35 -19.47 -7.78
CA ARG A 261 -0.81 -19.19 -8.64
C ARG A 261 -1.61 -17.99 -8.15
N VAL A 262 -1.86 -17.87 -6.84
CA VAL A 262 -2.56 -16.71 -6.26
C VAL A 262 -1.83 -15.41 -6.59
N VAL A 263 -0.51 -15.37 -6.39
CA VAL A 263 0.32 -14.20 -6.73
C VAL A 263 0.29 -13.92 -8.24
N GLY A 264 0.38 -14.95 -9.08
CA GLY A 264 0.31 -14.82 -10.53
C GLY A 264 -1.02 -14.26 -11.04
N GLU A 265 -2.15 -14.72 -10.50
CA GLU A 265 -3.47 -14.18 -10.85
C GLU A 265 -3.63 -12.71 -10.41
N ALA A 266 -3.14 -12.36 -9.23
CA ALA A 266 -3.11 -10.97 -8.75
C ALA A 266 -2.25 -10.08 -9.64
N MET A 267 -1.08 -10.57 -10.08
CA MET A 267 -0.21 -9.85 -11.00
C MET A 267 -0.88 -9.62 -12.36
N ALA A 268 -1.52 -10.66 -12.92
CA ALA A 268 -2.25 -10.55 -14.19
C ALA A 268 -3.40 -9.54 -14.11
N ALA A 269 -4.02 -9.39 -12.94
CA ALA A 269 -5.07 -8.41 -12.72
C ALA A 269 -4.55 -6.97 -12.51
N THR A 270 -3.30 -6.78 -12.08
CA THR A 270 -2.82 -5.47 -11.58
C THR A 270 -1.66 -4.87 -12.37
N PHE A 271 -0.98 -5.64 -13.24
CA PHE A 271 0.18 -5.19 -14.03
C PHE A 271 -0.11 -5.18 -15.53
N VAL A 272 0.61 -4.33 -16.27
CA VAL A 272 0.42 -4.16 -17.72
C VAL A 272 1.17 -5.25 -18.50
N LEU A 273 0.42 -5.98 -19.34
CA LEU A 273 0.80 -7.30 -19.86
C LEU A 273 1.97 -7.41 -20.86
N PRO A 274 2.35 -6.45 -21.72
CA PRO A 274 3.44 -6.69 -22.67
C PRO A 274 4.81 -6.88 -21.98
N ARG A 275 4.98 -6.34 -20.76
CA ARG A 275 6.21 -6.50 -19.97
C ARG A 275 6.08 -7.53 -18.86
N LEU A 276 4.86 -7.98 -18.57
CA LEU A 276 4.59 -8.92 -17.48
C LEU A 276 5.08 -10.32 -17.83
N GLU A 277 4.86 -10.79 -19.05
CA GLU A 277 5.32 -12.13 -19.48
C GLU A 277 6.84 -12.25 -19.38
N ASP A 278 7.58 -11.26 -19.89
CA ASP A 278 9.03 -11.22 -19.79
C ASP A 278 9.52 -11.13 -18.33
N ALA A 279 8.86 -10.30 -17.50
CA ALA A 279 9.20 -10.17 -16.09
C ALA A 279 8.93 -11.45 -15.29
N MET A 280 7.78 -12.09 -15.52
CA MET A 280 7.47 -13.39 -14.92
C MET A 280 8.44 -14.47 -15.41
N GLY A 281 8.79 -14.46 -16.70
CA GLY A 281 9.80 -15.33 -17.27
C GLY A 281 11.14 -15.20 -16.55
N ARG A 282 11.61 -13.97 -16.29
CA ARG A 282 12.83 -13.73 -15.51
C ARG A 282 12.69 -14.15 -14.05
N LEU A 283 11.55 -13.89 -13.42
CA LEU A 283 11.27 -14.23 -12.02
C LEU A 283 11.30 -15.75 -11.78
N VAL A 284 10.79 -16.52 -12.75
CA VAL A 284 10.82 -17.99 -12.73
C VAL A 284 12.19 -18.54 -13.17
N ALA A 285 12.78 -18.01 -14.25
CA ALA A 285 14.05 -18.49 -14.80
C ALA A 285 15.24 -18.25 -13.88
N LYS A 286 15.18 -17.25 -12.99
CA LYS A 286 16.17 -17.05 -11.93
C LYS A 286 16.15 -18.16 -10.86
N GLY A 287 15.25 -19.15 -10.94
CA GLY A 287 15.09 -20.24 -9.97
C GLY A 287 14.60 -19.80 -8.59
N SER A 288 14.56 -18.50 -8.32
CA SER A 288 14.42 -17.94 -6.98
C SER A 288 12.99 -17.92 -6.46
N ALA A 289 11.95 -17.96 -7.30
CA ALA A 289 10.57 -17.81 -6.84
C ALA A 289 10.08 -19.04 -6.05
N HIS A 290 10.26 -20.24 -6.61
CA HIS A 290 9.91 -21.49 -5.93
C HIS A 290 10.72 -21.68 -4.65
N ASP A 291 12.03 -21.40 -4.69
CA ASP A 291 12.92 -21.51 -3.53
C ASP A 291 12.52 -20.51 -2.42
N ARG A 292 12.19 -19.26 -2.78
CA ARG A 292 11.74 -18.25 -1.80
C ARG A 292 10.38 -18.60 -1.20
N VAL A 293 9.43 -19.10 -1.99
CA VAL A 293 8.13 -19.58 -1.48
C VAL A 293 8.30 -20.82 -0.60
N SER A 294 9.17 -21.75 -0.98
CA SER A 294 9.49 -22.92 -0.16
C SER A 294 10.11 -22.51 1.19
N SER A 295 10.98 -21.49 1.18
CA SER A 295 11.54 -20.90 2.40
C SER A 295 10.45 -20.27 3.29
N VAL A 296 9.45 -19.60 2.69
CA VAL A 296 8.27 -19.10 3.42
C VAL A 296 7.52 -20.26 4.07
N LEU A 297 7.23 -21.34 3.35
CA LEU A 297 6.48 -22.47 3.91
C LEU A 297 7.23 -23.17 5.03
N ALA A 298 8.54 -23.36 4.88
CA ALA A 298 9.41 -23.87 5.94
C ALA A 298 9.39 -22.97 7.19
N SER A 299 9.16 -21.66 7.01
CA SER A 299 9.11 -20.68 8.10
C SER A 299 7.84 -20.75 8.95
N LEU A 300 6.74 -21.28 8.42
CA LEU A 300 5.44 -21.25 9.12
C LEU A 300 5.46 -22.05 10.43
N SER A 301 6.29 -23.09 10.50
CA SER A 301 6.47 -23.89 11.72
C SER A 301 7.48 -23.29 12.71
N ALA A 302 8.13 -22.17 12.37
CA ALA A 302 9.16 -21.54 13.20
C ALA A 302 8.59 -21.02 14.52
N LEU A 303 7.42 -20.36 14.49
CA LEU A 303 6.76 -19.88 15.70
C LEU A 303 6.34 -21.02 16.62
N HIS A 304 5.86 -22.13 16.05
CA HIS A 304 5.51 -23.30 16.84
C HIS A 304 6.70 -23.84 17.64
N ARG A 305 7.91 -23.84 17.06
CA ARG A 305 9.13 -24.24 17.78
C ARG A 305 9.51 -23.28 18.92
N ILE A 306 9.37 -21.98 18.71
CA ILE A 306 9.76 -20.96 19.71
C ILE A 306 8.71 -20.80 20.80
N ALA A 307 7.43 -20.76 20.44
CA ALA A 307 6.33 -20.37 21.33
C ALA A 307 5.38 -21.53 21.69
N GLY A 308 5.60 -22.74 21.15
CA GLY A 308 4.73 -23.90 21.31
C GLY A 308 3.39 -23.82 20.56
N ARG A 309 3.17 -22.75 19.78
CA ARG A 309 1.92 -22.46 19.07
C ARG A 309 2.20 -21.80 17.72
N PRO A 310 1.37 -22.04 16.68
CA PRO A 310 1.60 -21.48 15.35
C PRO A 310 1.40 -19.96 15.29
N ILE A 311 0.63 -19.40 16.24
CA ILE A 311 0.30 -17.98 16.32
C ILE A 311 0.41 -17.50 17.75
N VAL A 312 1.02 -16.33 17.94
CA VAL A 312 1.04 -15.62 19.22
C VAL A 312 -0.13 -14.65 19.25
N ARG A 313 -0.89 -14.65 20.34
CA ARG A 313 -1.95 -13.68 20.63
C ARG A 313 -1.59 -12.95 21.92
N LEU A 314 -2.12 -11.76 22.09
CA LEU A 314 -2.08 -11.08 23.38
C LEU A 314 -2.90 -11.89 24.37
N ASP A 315 -2.36 -12.12 25.57
CA ASP A 315 -3.12 -12.79 26.61
C ASP A 315 -4.20 -11.82 27.14
N GLY A 316 -5.23 -12.36 27.78
CA GLY A 316 -6.25 -11.51 28.39
C GLY A 316 -5.65 -10.72 29.54
N ALA A 317 -5.59 -9.39 29.43
CA ALA A 317 -5.03 -8.58 30.49
C ALA A 317 -5.86 -8.64 31.77
N SER A 318 -5.18 -8.51 32.90
CA SER A 318 -5.84 -8.51 34.22
C SER A 318 -6.74 -7.28 34.44
N LYS A 319 -6.47 -6.18 33.74
CA LYS A 319 -7.16 -4.90 33.86
C LYS A 319 -7.27 -4.25 32.48
N ASP A 320 -8.43 -3.63 32.23
CA ASP A 320 -8.70 -2.84 31.04
C ASP A 320 -8.63 -1.34 31.35
N TYR A 321 -8.08 -0.55 30.43
CA TYR A 321 -7.93 0.90 30.52
C TYR A 321 -8.75 1.57 29.41
N PRO A 322 -10.09 1.64 29.52
CA PRO A 322 -10.93 2.21 28.47
C PRO A 322 -10.56 3.67 28.21
N MET A 323 -10.57 4.07 26.94
CA MET A 323 -10.21 5.42 26.50
C MET A 323 -11.06 6.50 27.19
N ARG A 324 -10.39 7.50 27.77
CA ARG A 324 -10.96 8.67 28.45
C ARG A 324 -10.72 9.95 27.64
N ASP A 325 -11.29 11.06 28.12
CA ASP A 325 -10.92 12.39 27.65
C ASP A 325 -9.44 12.64 27.90
N ARG A 326 -8.75 13.18 26.89
CA ARG A 326 -7.30 13.38 26.91
C ARG A 326 -6.90 14.63 26.12
N PRO A 327 -5.80 15.30 26.49
CA PRO A 327 -5.24 16.36 25.68
C PRO A 327 -4.72 15.80 24.34
N ALA A 328 -4.82 16.60 23.28
CA ALA A 328 -4.21 16.26 22.01
C ALA A 328 -2.68 16.35 22.11
N VAL A 329 -1.98 15.38 21.53
CA VAL A 329 -0.52 15.43 21.38
C VAL A 329 -0.20 16.19 20.11
N ALA A 330 0.49 17.32 20.26
CA ALA A 330 0.87 18.18 19.15
C ALA A 330 1.77 17.43 18.14
N ASP A 331 1.59 17.74 16.86
CA ASP A 331 2.53 17.33 15.82
C ASP A 331 3.72 18.28 15.83
N LEU A 332 4.93 17.72 15.96
CA LEU A 332 6.18 18.45 15.85
C LEU A 332 6.91 17.97 14.61
N GLU A 333 7.34 18.91 13.76
CA GLU A 333 8.33 18.63 12.74
C GLU A 333 9.72 18.78 13.38
N LEU A 334 10.40 17.65 13.57
CA LEU A 334 11.82 17.70 13.89
C LEU A 334 12.58 18.14 12.64
N LEU A 335 13.28 19.28 12.73
CA LEU A 335 14.28 19.65 11.73
C LEU A 335 15.22 18.46 11.61
N ALA A 336 15.30 17.86 10.40
CA ALA A 336 16.13 16.69 10.15
C ALA A 336 17.56 17.01 10.59
N GLY A 337 17.95 16.51 11.77
CA GLY A 337 19.34 16.37 12.15
C GLY A 337 19.97 15.47 11.09
N GLY A 338 21.04 15.94 10.46
CA GLY A 338 21.75 15.19 9.45
C GLY A 338 22.37 13.95 10.05
N ASP A 339 21.61 12.87 10.09
CA ASP A 339 22.15 11.51 10.21
C ASP A 339 22.10 10.88 8.82
N ASP A 340 23.31 10.88 8.26
CA ASP A 340 23.77 10.13 7.12
C ASP A 340 23.61 8.64 7.42
N ASP A 341 22.57 8.02 6.88
CA ASP A 341 22.53 6.59 6.61
C ASP A 341 21.84 6.37 5.25
N GLY A 342 22.62 6.60 4.19
CA GLY A 342 22.78 5.59 3.14
C GLY A 342 21.69 5.36 2.10
N ASP A 343 20.73 6.27 1.89
CA ASP A 343 19.85 6.20 0.71
C ASP A 343 19.37 7.60 0.27
N VAL A 344 20.32 8.46 -0.08
CA VAL A 344 20.03 9.57 -0.99
C VAL A 344 19.77 8.94 -2.36
N PRO A 345 18.58 9.07 -2.97
CA PRO A 345 18.42 8.71 -4.36
C PRO A 345 19.48 9.50 -5.13
N ALA A 346 20.33 8.81 -5.87
CA ALA A 346 21.36 9.45 -6.69
C ALA A 346 20.71 10.66 -7.38
N GLY A 347 21.26 11.86 -7.12
CA GLY A 347 20.76 13.08 -7.75
C GLY A 347 20.64 12.88 -9.25
N PRO A 348 19.73 13.62 -9.93
CA PRO A 348 19.35 13.32 -11.30
C PRO A 348 20.62 13.20 -12.16
N LYS A 349 20.97 11.97 -12.52
CA LYS A 349 21.99 11.74 -13.53
C LYS A 349 21.39 12.28 -14.81
N VAL A 350 22.00 13.32 -15.35
CA VAL A 350 21.68 13.84 -16.68
C VAL A 350 21.93 12.71 -17.66
N GLY A 351 20.84 12.07 -18.10
CA GLY A 351 20.82 10.90 -18.95
C GLY A 351 19.44 10.22 -18.88
N ASP A 352 19.06 9.55 -19.95
CA ASP A 352 17.78 8.85 -20.22
C ASP A 352 17.48 7.66 -19.26
N GLU A 353 18.11 7.63 -18.08
CA GLU A 353 18.01 6.55 -17.10
C GLU A 353 16.89 6.85 -16.09
N ARG A 354 15.95 5.91 -15.95
CA ARG A 354 14.87 6.00 -14.96
C ARG A 354 15.43 6.17 -13.54
N PRO A 355 14.76 6.94 -12.66
CA PRO A 355 15.15 7.05 -11.27
C PRO A 355 15.24 5.66 -10.62
N THR A 356 16.36 5.35 -9.96
CA THR A 356 16.52 4.12 -9.20
C THR A 356 15.78 4.24 -7.87
N VAL A 357 14.82 3.34 -7.63
CA VAL A 357 14.08 3.28 -6.35
C VAL A 357 14.54 2.05 -5.59
N GLY A 358 15.00 2.23 -4.35
CA GLY A 358 15.54 1.15 -3.52
C GLY A 358 14.50 0.33 -2.74
N ARG A 359 13.25 0.81 -2.64
CA ARG A 359 12.19 0.18 -1.83
C ARG A 359 10.84 0.22 -2.56
N HIS A 360 10.06 -0.85 -2.45
CA HIS A 360 8.71 -0.92 -3.05
C HIS A 360 7.79 0.23 -2.61
N ARG A 361 7.96 0.74 -1.39
CA ARG A 361 7.21 1.87 -0.81
C ARG A 361 7.68 3.25 -1.30
N GLY A 362 8.86 3.32 -1.92
CA GLY A 362 9.32 4.51 -2.63
C GLY A 362 8.58 4.73 -3.95
N ILE A 363 7.59 3.90 -4.27
CA ILE A 363 6.71 4.02 -5.43
C ILE A 363 5.29 4.23 -4.93
N LYS A 364 4.55 5.15 -5.55
CA LYS A 364 3.11 5.35 -5.35
C LYS A 364 2.39 5.24 -6.67
N VAL A 365 1.37 4.39 -6.75
CA VAL A 365 0.46 4.37 -7.89
C VAL A 365 -0.63 5.40 -7.64
N GLN A 366 -1.00 6.17 -8.65
CA GLN A 366 -2.16 7.05 -8.60
C GLN A 366 -2.94 6.92 -9.91
N SER A 367 -4.11 6.30 -9.87
CA SER A 367 -4.86 5.99 -11.10
C SER A 367 -6.35 6.31 -11.02
N VAL A 368 -6.81 7.19 -11.90
CA VAL A 368 -8.24 7.35 -12.25
C VAL A 368 -8.69 6.36 -13.33
N ILE A 369 -7.76 5.59 -13.93
CA ILE A 369 -8.05 4.66 -15.02
C ILE A 369 -8.09 3.23 -14.48
N ASP A 370 -9.29 2.65 -14.49
CA ASP A 370 -9.47 1.20 -14.33
C ASP A 370 -9.23 0.50 -15.67
N ILE A 371 -8.04 -0.08 -15.87
CA ILE A 371 -7.65 -0.63 -17.18
C ILE A 371 -8.69 -1.62 -17.73
N HIS A 372 -9.18 -2.55 -16.91
CA HIS A 372 -10.13 -3.59 -17.34
C HIS A 372 -11.49 -3.02 -17.77
N SER A 373 -12.02 -2.06 -17.03
CA SER A 373 -13.30 -1.39 -17.39
C SER A 373 -13.15 -0.55 -18.64
N TRP A 374 -12.01 0.15 -18.80
CA TRP A 374 -11.71 0.93 -20.00
C TRP A 374 -11.54 0.06 -21.25
N ASP A 375 -10.85 -1.08 -21.11
CA ASP A 375 -10.71 -2.03 -22.20
C ASP A 375 -12.07 -2.64 -22.57
N GLU A 376 -12.89 -3.04 -21.60
CA GLU A 376 -14.25 -3.52 -21.83
C GLU A 376 -15.14 -2.46 -22.49
N ALA A 377 -15.06 -1.20 -22.04
CA ALA A 377 -15.87 -0.10 -22.54
C ALA A 377 -15.59 0.21 -24.02
N ARG A 378 -14.38 -0.10 -24.51
CA ARG A 378 -13.93 0.13 -25.88
C ARG A 378 -14.15 1.60 -26.29
N TRP A 379 -13.38 2.49 -25.67
CA TRP A 379 -13.40 3.92 -26.01
C TRP A 379 -13.07 4.15 -27.49
N LYS A 380 -13.85 5.01 -28.16
CA LYS A 380 -13.74 5.28 -29.61
C LYS A 380 -13.54 6.74 -29.97
N GLY A 381 -13.78 7.67 -29.06
CA GLY A 381 -13.61 9.08 -29.35
C GLY A 381 -14.42 9.97 -28.44
N ILE A 382 -14.61 11.21 -28.87
CA ILE A 382 -15.35 12.25 -28.18
C ILE A 382 -16.53 12.71 -29.00
N LEU A 383 -17.65 12.97 -28.33
CA LEU A 383 -18.79 13.70 -28.85
C LEU A 383 -18.92 15.03 -28.08
N TYR A 384 -19.21 16.10 -28.80
CA TYR A 384 -19.57 17.39 -28.20
C TYR A 384 -21.06 17.64 -28.39
N ALA A 385 -21.74 18.09 -27.34
CA ALA A 385 -23.15 18.50 -27.41
C ALA A 385 -23.39 19.78 -26.63
N SER A 386 -24.41 20.55 -27.02
CA SER A 386 -24.82 21.77 -26.35
C SER A 386 -26.33 21.93 -26.48
N TYR A 387 -27.01 22.25 -25.38
CA TYR A 387 -28.47 22.38 -25.29
C TYR A 387 -28.91 23.82 -25.01
N GLY A 388 -28.21 24.79 -25.61
CA GLY A 388 -28.43 26.22 -25.39
C GLY A 388 -27.14 26.94 -24.96
N ASP A 389 -27.25 28.25 -24.74
CA ASP A 389 -26.10 29.10 -24.39
C ASP A 389 -25.91 29.26 -22.87
N ASP A 390 -26.97 29.05 -22.07
CA ASP A 390 -26.93 29.09 -20.60
C ASP A 390 -26.61 27.73 -19.94
N VAL A 391 -26.42 26.68 -20.75
CA VAL A 391 -26.16 25.32 -20.28
C VAL A 391 -24.70 24.96 -20.56
N PRO A 392 -23.94 24.43 -19.57
CA PRO A 392 -22.58 23.98 -19.80
C PRO A 392 -22.51 23.00 -20.98
N PRO A 393 -21.53 23.14 -21.90
CA PRO A 393 -21.38 22.21 -22.99
C PRO A 393 -21.03 20.81 -22.46
N ILE A 394 -21.37 19.78 -23.22
CA ILE A 394 -21.08 18.39 -22.91
C ILE A 394 -19.83 17.96 -23.66
N PHE A 395 -18.89 17.38 -22.92
CA PHE A 395 -17.76 16.61 -23.41
C PHE A 395 -18.04 15.14 -23.14
N ALA A 396 -18.50 14.40 -24.14
CA ALA A 396 -18.91 13.02 -23.97
C ALA A 396 -17.82 12.06 -24.47
N LEU A 397 -17.39 11.14 -23.60
CA LEU A 397 -16.52 10.03 -23.96
C LEU A 397 -17.37 8.96 -24.66
N THR A 398 -17.10 8.68 -25.94
CA THR A 398 -17.90 7.76 -26.74
C THR A 398 -17.35 6.34 -26.68
N PHE A 399 -18.18 5.40 -26.25
CA PHE A 399 -17.87 3.98 -26.05
C PHE A 399 -18.77 3.10 -26.89
N THR A 400 -18.35 1.85 -27.16
CA THR A 400 -19.22 0.85 -27.82
C THR A 400 -19.84 -0.15 -26.86
N ASN A 401 -19.40 -0.19 -25.60
CA ASN A 401 -19.95 -1.07 -24.58
C ASN A 401 -20.50 -0.26 -23.40
N ALA A 402 -21.83 -0.34 -23.22
CA ALA A 402 -22.55 0.40 -22.18
C ALA A 402 -22.18 -0.01 -20.76
N ALA A 403 -22.00 -1.31 -20.49
CA ALA A 403 -21.70 -1.81 -19.16
C ALA A 403 -20.32 -1.33 -18.67
N GLY A 404 -19.31 -1.37 -19.55
CA GLY A 404 -17.98 -0.84 -19.24
C GLY A 404 -17.99 0.68 -19.02
N ALA A 405 -18.66 1.41 -19.91
CA ALA A 405 -18.78 2.87 -19.81
C ALA A 405 -19.48 3.34 -18.52
N ARG A 406 -20.61 2.69 -18.17
CA ARG A 406 -21.32 2.98 -16.92
C ARG A 406 -20.44 2.76 -15.70
N ARG A 407 -19.75 1.62 -15.65
CA ARG A 407 -18.85 1.27 -14.54
C ARG A 407 -17.73 2.29 -14.31
N ILE A 408 -17.14 2.83 -15.39
CA ILE A 408 -16.10 3.87 -15.27
C ILE A 408 -16.66 5.10 -14.56
N PHE A 409 -17.81 5.60 -15.01
CA PHE A 409 -18.40 6.82 -14.47
C PHE A 409 -19.05 6.64 -13.11
N GLU A 410 -19.65 5.48 -12.82
CA GLU A 410 -20.14 5.12 -11.49
C GLU A 410 -19.00 5.16 -10.48
N ARG A 411 -17.86 4.52 -10.79
CA ARG A 411 -16.67 4.55 -9.92
C ARG A 411 -16.06 5.93 -9.76
N TRP A 412 -16.01 6.72 -10.83
CA TRP A 412 -15.59 8.12 -10.72
C TRP A 412 -16.52 8.92 -9.83
N ARG A 413 -17.84 8.70 -9.88
CA ARG A 413 -18.80 9.37 -9.00
C ARG A 413 -18.71 8.88 -7.55
N GLU A 414 -18.43 7.60 -7.33
CA GLU A 414 -18.16 7.06 -5.99
C GLU A 414 -16.92 7.69 -5.37
N ARG A 415 -15.86 7.89 -6.17
CA ARG A 415 -14.58 8.45 -5.70
C ARG A 415 -14.56 9.97 -5.59
N PHE A 416 -15.11 10.67 -6.59
CA PHE A 416 -14.95 12.12 -6.76
C PHE A 416 -16.29 12.89 -6.67
N GLY A 417 -17.40 12.17 -6.52
CA GLY A 417 -18.75 12.76 -6.51
C GLY A 417 -19.26 13.16 -7.91
N THR A 418 -20.38 13.86 -7.93
CA THR A 418 -20.97 14.39 -9.18
C THR A 418 -20.25 15.64 -9.71
N LYS A 419 -19.26 16.15 -8.98
CA LYS A 419 -18.47 17.33 -9.33
C LYS A 419 -17.02 17.03 -9.03
N ASP A 420 -16.16 17.12 -10.03
CA ASP A 420 -14.72 16.91 -9.85
C ASP A 420 -14.05 18.17 -9.29
N VAL A 421 -14.24 18.39 -7.98
CA VAL A 421 -13.81 19.60 -7.27
C VAL A 421 -12.29 19.70 -7.18
N ASN A 422 -11.62 18.58 -6.94
CA ASN A 422 -10.17 18.53 -6.80
C ASN A 422 -9.45 18.34 -8.14
N HIS A 423 -10.20 18.25 -9.25
CA HIS A 423 -9.67 18.03 -10.60
C HIS A 423 -8.87 16.73 -10.71
N ASP A 424 -9.29 15.68 -9.99
CA ASP A 424 -8.61 14.39 -9.88
C ASP A 424 -8.47 13.69 -11.24
N ILE A 425 -9.47 13.85 -12.11
CA ILE A 425 -9.44 13.34 -13.48
C ILE A 425 -8.85 14.44 -14.37
N ASN A 426 -7.55 14.35 -14.63
CA ASN A 426 -6.85 15.24 -15.53
C ASN A 426 -7.20 14.91 -16.98
N MET A 427 -7.54 15.94 -17.74
CA MET A 427 -7.89 15.84 -19.16
C MET A 427 -7.09 16.88 -19.94
N SER A 428 -6.46 16.43 -21.03
CA SER A 428 -5.67 17.29 -21.92
C SER A 428 -6.08 17.11 -23.37
N ILE A 429 -6.24 18.22 -24.08
CA ILE A 429 -6.42 18.31 -25.53
C ILE A 429 -5.09 18.77 -26.13
N ILE A 430 -4.43 17.90 -26.88
CA ILE A 430 -3.15 18.18 -27.51
C ILE A 430 -3.39 18.40 -29.00
N ARG A 431 -3.20 19.64 -29.48
CA ARG A 431 -3.46 20.04 -30.87
C ARG A 431 -2.18 20.05 -31.69
N ASN A 432 -2.33 20.18 -33.02
CA ASN A 432 -1.22 20.32 -33.96
C ASN A 432 -0.22 19.16 -33.84
N LEU A 433 -0.74 17.93 -33.83
CA LEU A 433 0.08 16.72 -33.66
C LEU A 433 1.10 16.58 -34.80
N PRO A 434 2.37 16.24 -34.53
CA PRO A 434 3.39 16.05 -35.56
C PRO A 434 2.98 14.98 -36.58
N GLY A 435 3.08 15.28 -37.87
CA GLY A 435 2.75 14.33 -38.95
C GLY A 435 1.26 14.12 -39.20
N HIS A 436 0.36 14.83 -38.52
CA HIS A 436 -1.08 14.76 -38.73
C HIS A 436 -1.66 16.07 -39.31
N PRO A 437 -2.85 16.04 -39.95
CA PRO A 437 -3.59 17.26 -40.30
C PRO A 437 -3.84 18.17 -39.09
N THR A 438 -3.90 19.48 -39.31
CA THR A 438 -4.11 20.49 -38.23
C THR A 438 -5.46 20.37 -37.53
N SER A 439 -6.45 19.73 -38.16
CA SER A 439 -7.74 19.42 -37.54
C SER A 439 -7.66 18.26 -36.54
N HIS A 440 -6.62 17.42 -36.60
CA HIS A 440 -6.45 16.28 -35.70
C HIS A 440 -5.87 16.74 -34.36
N TYR A 441 -6.33 16.09 -33.29
CA TYR A 441 -5.88 16.36 -31.93
C TYR A 441 -5.95 15.09 -31.10
N ALA A 442 -5.18 15.01 -30.01
CA ALA A 442 -5.24 13.91 -29.07
C ALA A 442 -5.98 14.33 -27.81
N ILE A 443 -6.72 13.38 -27.24
CA ILE A 443 -7.29 13.47 -25.91
C ILE A 443 -6.52 12.54 -25.00
N GLN A 444 -5.93 13.09 -23.96
CA GLN A 444 -5.32 12.34 -22.88
C GLN A 444 -6.18 12.44 -21.62
N ILE A 445 -6.38 11.30 -20.96
CA ILE A 445 -7.03 11.21 -19.65
C ILE A 445 -6.07 10.48 -18.72
N THR A 446 -5.83 11.09 -17.56
CA THR A 446 -4.90 10.58 -16.55
C THR A 446 -5.26 11.12 -15.17
N SER A 447 -4.53 10.69 -14.14
CA SER A 447 -4.69 11.24 -12.80
C SER A 447 -4.05 12.62 -12.72
N ARG A 448 -4.64 13.51 -11.95
CA ARG A 448 -4.01 14.77 -11.59
C ARG A 448 -2.64 14.53 -10.96
N ARG A 449 -1.64 15.32 -11.38
CA ARG A 449 -0.39 15.43 -10.64
C ARG A 449 -0.63 16.32 -9.41
N PRO A 450 -0.22 15.90 -8.20
CA PRO A 450 -0.39 16.73 -6.99
C PRO A 450 0.50 18.00 -7.04
N ASP A 451 0.10 19.04 -7.76
CA ASP A 451 0.95 20.23 -7.98
C ASP A 451 0.93 21.25 -6.81
N ASP A 452 0.37 20.88 -5.66
CA ASP A 452 0.20 21.75 -4.48
C ASP A 452 1.33 21.67 -3.45
N GLY A 453 2.45 21.03 -3.81
CA GLY A 453 3.58 20.82 -2.91
C GLY A 453 3.44 19.58 -2.01
N SER A 454 2.42 18.75 -2.19
CA SER A 454 2.23 17.48 -1.46
C SER A 454 3.17 16.34 -1.88
N TRP A 455 4.20 16.62 -2.70
CA TRP A 455 5.15 15.58 -3.12
C TRP A 455 6.06 15.21 -1.96
N GLU A 456 5.95 13.96 -1.54
CA GLU A 456 7.00 13.33 -0.74
C GLU A 456 8.28 13.25 -1.58
N ARG A 457 9.31 13.99 -1.15
CA ARG A 457 10.63 13.93 -1.78
C ARG A 457 11.13 12.49 -1.75
N GLY A 458 11.66 12.02 -2.88
CA GLY A 458 12.20 10.66 -3.02
C GLY A 458 11.17 9.58 -3.36
N VAL A 459 9.91 9.94 -3.66
CA VAL A 459 8.87 8.99 -4.10
C VAL A 459 8.63 9.08 -5.61
N LEU A 460 8.64 7.93 -6.27
CA LEU A 460 8.27 7.77 -7.68
C LEU A 460 6.76 7.58 -7.82
N TYR A 461 6.09 8.50 -8.51
CA TYR A 461 4.65 8.39 -8.77
C TYR A 461 4.40 7.75 -10.14
N GLN A 462 3.59 6.70 -10.15
CA GLN A 462 3.17 5.99 -11.35
C GLN A 462 1.71 6.31 -11.67
N THR A 463 1.47 6.78 -12.89
CA THR A 463 0.12 7.10 -13.39
C THR A 463 -0.21 6.29 -14.63
N VAL A 464 -1.49 6.09 -14.88
CA VAL A 464 -2.00 5.39 -16.06
C VAL A 464 -2.63 6.41 -16.99
N ASN A 465 -2.27 6.35 -18.27
CA ASN A 465 -2.74 7.29 -19.29
C ASN A 465 -3.59 6.56 -20.33
N ARG A 466 -4.75 7.14 -20.67
CA ARG A 466 -5.54 6.75 -21.86
C ARG A 466 -5.45 7.87 -22.88
N VAL A 467 -5.06 7.51 -24.10
CA VAL A 467 -4.84 8.46 -25.20
C VAL A 467 -5.65 8.03 -26.42
N GLN A 468 -6.44 8.95 -26.95
CA GLN A 468 -7.21 8.77 -28.17
C GLN A 468 -6.92 9.90 -29.14
N VAL A 469 -6.45 9.56 -30.34
CA VAL A 469 -6.32 10.51 -31.45
C VAL A 469 -7.68 10.67 -32.11
N MET A 470 -8.07 11.91 -32.33
CA MET A 470 -9.29 12.33 -33.00
C MET A 470 -8.94 12.79 -34.42
N GLU A 471 -9.66 12.28 -35.40
CA GLU A 471 -9.40 12.51 -36.82
C GLU A 471 -10.60 13.20 -37.51
N PRO A 472 -11.02 14.40 -37.07
CA PRO A 472 -12.15 15.08 -37.69
C PRO A 472 -11.73 15.74 -39.01
N ALA A 473 -12.70 15.86 -39.92
CA ALA A 473 -12.51 16.56 -41.20
C ALA A 473 -12.23 18.06 -41.01
N ASP A 474 -12.75 18.67 -39.94
CA ASP A 474 -12.52 20.06 -39.56
C ASP A 474 -12.53 20.24 -38.03
N ASP A 475 -12.15 21.43 -37.55
CA ASP A 475 -12.03 21.74 -36.12
C ASP A 475 -13.24 22.47 -35.52
N THR A 476 -14.35 22.55 -36.26
CA THR A 476 -15.54 23.35 -35.89
C THR A 476 -16.11 22.91 -34.55
N ASN A 477 -16.24 21.60 -34.34
CA ASN A 477 -16.81 21.03 -33.11
C ASN A 477 -15.94 21.33 -31.89
N LEU A 478 -14.62 21.15 -32.01
CA LEU A 478 -13.67 21.42 -30.93
C LEU A 478 -13.64 22.93 -30.60
N LYS A 479 -13.54 23.80 -31.61
CA LYS A 479 -13.56 25.26 -31.42
C LYS A 479 -14.86 25.72 -30.74
N THR A 480 -16.00 25.18 -31.18
CA THR A 480 -17.30 25.52 -30.58
C THR A 480 -17.38 25.10 -29.13
N PHE A 481 -16.92 23.88 -28.80
CA PHE A 481 -16.84 23.41 -27.41
C PHE A 481 -15.96 24.32 -26.55
N LEU A 482 -14.74 24.63 -27.00
CA LEU A 482 -13.78 25.45 -26.25
C LEU A 482 -14.31 26.87 -26.02
N ALA A 483 -14.96 27.47 -27.02
CA ALA A 483 -15.58 28.79 -26.90
C ALA A 483 -16.72 28.77 -25.86
N LYS A 484 -17.62 27.79 -25.93
CA LYS A 484 -18.71 27.64 -24.95
C LYS A 484 -18.21 27.35 -23.54
N ARG A 485 -17.23 26.45 -23.39
CA ARG A 485 -16.61 26.18 -22.09
C ARG A 485 -16.02 27.46 -21.50
N ARG A 486 -15.30 28.26 -22.29
CA ARG A 486 -14.71 29.52 -21.83
C ARG A 486 -15.77 30.53 -21.38
N ALA A 487 -16.91 30.60 -22.07
CA ALA A 487 -18.01 31.49 -21.70
C ALA A 487 -18.70 31.08 -20.39
N VAL A 488 -18.91 29.77 -20.18
CA VAL A 488 -19.64 29.25 -19.00
C VAL A 488 -18.70 28.97 -17.80
N GLY A 489 -17.41 28.76 -18.04
CA GLY A 489 -16.40 28.41 -17.02
C GLY A 489 -16.45 26.96 -16.53
N CYS A 490 -17.33 26.13 -17.10
CA CYS A 490 -17.43 24.70 -16.79
C CYS A 490 -18.00 23.90 -17.96
N PHE A 491 -17.94 22.58 -17.88
CA PHE A 491 -18.50 21.63 -18.84
C PHE A 491 -18.96 20.36 -18.14
N MET A 492 -19.83 19.60 -18.81
CA MET A 492 -20.32 18.31 -18.34
C MET A 492 -19.53 17.18 -19.00
N LEU A 493 -18.81 16.39 -18.22
CA LEU A 493 -18.18 15.15 -18.68
C LEU A 493 -19.22 14.02 -18.59
N ALA A 494 -19.47 13.32 -19.69
CA ALA A 494 -20.49 12.27 -19.75
C ALA A 494 -19.99 11.03 -20.50
N PRO A 495 -20.52 9.82 -20.22
CA PRO A 495 -20.38 8.69 -21.14
C PRO A 495 -21.42 8.81 -22.24
N ALA A 496 -21.02 8.47 -23.47
CA ALA A 496 -21.93 8.27 -24.59
C ALA A 496 -21.75 6.87 -25.19
N ILE A 497 -22.85 6.23 -25.58
CA ILE A 497 -22.84 4.89 -26.20
C ILE A 497 -23.14 5.02 -27.68
N LEU A 498 -22.22 4.57 -28.52
CA LEU A 498 -22.43 4.52 -29.96
C LEU A 498 -23.23 3.26 -30.32
N SER A 499 -24.54 3.42 -30.53
CA SER A 499 -25.44 2.34 -30.97
C SER A 499 -25.98 2.65 -32.35
N ALA A 500 -25.76 1.77 -33.33
CA ALA A 500 -26.26 1.93 -34.70
C ALA A 500 -25.96 3.30 -35.36
N GLY A 501 -24.82 3.91 -35.02
CA GLY A 501 -24.39 5.21 -35.56
C GLY A 501 -25.00 6.44 -34.88
N GLN A 502 -25.93 6.26 -33.93
CA GLN A 502 -26.41 7.36 -33.10
C GLN A 502 -25.80 7.27 -31.69
N PRO A 503 -25.14 8.34 -31.21
CA PRO A 503 -24.63 8.36 -29.85
C PRO A 503 -25.75 8.67 -28.86
N ASP A 504 -25.91 7.82 -27.85
CA ASP A 504 -26.79 8.04 -26.70
C ASP A 504 -25.97 8.54 -25.51
N ILE A 505 -26.23 9.76 -25.06
CA ILE A 505 -25.52 10.37 -23.91
C ILE A 505 -26.20 9.94 -22.63
N LEU A 506 -25.45 9.25 -21.77
CA LEU A 506 -25.92 8.81 -20.45
C LEU A 506 -25.90 9.96 -19.45
N THR A 507 -26.94 10.80 -19.52
CA THR A 507 -27.06 12.02 -18.71
C THR A 507 -27.16 11.76 -17.20
N ASP A 508 -27.56 10.55 -16.79
CA ASP A 508 -27.63 10.13 -15.39
C ASP A 508 -26.25 9.99 -14.73
N LEU A 509 -25.17 9.90 -15.52
CA LEU A 509 -23.80 9.68 -15.07
C LEU A 509 -22.87 10.89 -15.24
N VAL A 510 -23.43 12.07 -15.49
CA VAL A 510 -22.65 13.30 -15.72
C VAL A 510 -21.81 13.69 -14.51
N ILE A 511 -20.59 14.14 -14.79
CA ILE A 511 -19.67 14.76 -13.84
C ILE A 511 -19.39 16.20 -14.27
N LEU A 512 -19.65 17.17 -13.39
CA LEU A 512 -19.31 18.56 -13.67
C LEU A 512 -17.80 18.77 -13.55
N LYS A 513 -17.19 19.35 -14.59
CA LYS A 513 -15.78 19.75 -14.64
C LYS A 513 -15.60 21.23 -14.94
N ARG A 514 -14.50 21.78 -14.44
CA ARG A 514 -14.05 23.15 -14.73
C ARG A 514 -12.75 23.15 -15.52
N ASP A 515 -11.87 22.21 -15.21
CA ASP A 515 -10.55 22.14 -15.78
C ASP A 515 -10.43 21.14 -16.94
N ILE A 516 -9.67 21.53 -17.95
CA ILE A 516 -9.21 20.73 -19.09
C ILE A 516 -8.11 21.53 -19.78
N ASN A 517 -6.95 20.90 -19.91
CA ASN A 517 -5.76 21.51 -20.50
C ASN A 517 -5.89 21.53 -22.02
N VAL A 518 -5.46 22.61 -22.64
CA VAL A 518 -5.41 22.73 -24.10
C VAL A 518 -4.04 23.24 -24.47
N VAL A 519 -3.24 22.38 -25.07
CA VAL A 519 -1.84 22.65 -25.42
C VAL A 519 -1.60 22.32 -26.89
N ASP A 520 -0.60 22.97 -27.49
CA ASP A 520 -0.12 22.59 -28.80
C ASP A 520 1.06 21.64 -28.63
N ALA A 521 1.19 20.62 -29.48
CA ALA A 521 2.22 19.60 -29.35
C ALA A 521 3.65 20.17 -29.35
N ALA A 522 3.86 21.33 -29.99
CA ALA A 522 5.14 22.03 -30.01
C ALA A 522 5.51 22.71 -28.69
N ASP A 523 4.52 22.99 -27.83
CA ASP A 523 4.70 23.66 -26.55
C ASP A 523 4.85 22.66 -25.38
N VAL A 524 4.68 21.36 -25.64
CA VAL A 524 4.80 20.29 -24.64
C VAL A 524 6.27 20.03 -24.35
N ALA A 525 6.69 20.30 -23.11
CA ALA A 525 8.04 20.01 -22.64
C ALA A 525 8.20 18.53 -22.26
N GLU A 526 9.45 18.06 -22.19
CA GLU A 526 9.79 16.66 -21.87
C GLU A 526 9.17 16.17 -20.55
N HIS A 527 9.04 17.06 -19.56
CA HIS A 527 8.51 16.76 -18.24
C HIS A 527 7.00 16.98 -18.10
N ASP A 528 6.34 17.52 -19.11
CA ASP A 528 4.88 17.71 -19.09
C ASP A 528 4.16 16.36 -19.17
N VAL A 529 2.97 16.26 -18.58
CA VAL A 529 2.23 14.99 -18.57
C VAL A 529 1.76 14.62 -19.97
N GLU A 530 1.55 15.63 -20.82
CA GLU A 530 1.17 15.51 -22.22
C GLU A 530 2.24 14.87 -23.11
N ASN A 531 3.51 14.91 -22.69
CA ASN A 531 4.60 14.29 -23.43
C ASN A 531 4.41 12.77 -23.55
N VAL A 532 3.82 12.14 -22.52
CA VAL A 532 3.49 10.70 -22.54
C VAL A 532 2.55 10.37 -23.70
N ALA A 533 1.57 11.23 -23.99
CA ALA A 533 0.67 11.00 -25.12
C ALA A 533 1.39 11.14 -26.47
N LEU A 534 2.28 12.12 -26.62
CA LEU A 534 3.06 12.29 -27.83
C LEU A 534 3.96 11.08 -28.10
N GLU A 535 4.65 10.55 -27.08
CA GLU A 535 5.42 9.31 -27.21
C GLU A 535 4.55 8.12 -27.61
N MET A 536 3.38 7.97 -27.00
CA MET A 536 2.47 6.87 -27.30
C MET A 536 1.92 6.94 -28.74
N ILE A 537 1.69 8.15 -29.26
CA ILE A 537 1.24 8.38 -30.64
C ILE A 537 2.37 8.05 -31.62
N ALA A 538 3.59 8.55 -31.36
CA ALA A 538 4.76 8.28 -32.20
C ALA A 538 5.02 6.77 -32.35
N ARG A 539 5.02 6.02 -31.23
CA ARG A 539 5.23 4.55 -31.25
C ARG A 539 4.17 3.77 -32.03
N ARG A 540 2.96 4.32 -32.21
CA ARG A 540 1.89 3.69 -33.01
C ARG A 540 2.01 3.99 -34.50
N GLY A 541 2.76 5.02 -34.89
CA GLY A 541 3.01 5.35 -36.31
C GLY A 541 4.17 4.54 -36.92
N ASP A 542 5.04 3.96 -36.08
CA ASP A 542 6.24 3.21 -36.49
C ASP A 542 6.01 1.69 -36.66
N GLY A 543 4.78 1.20 -36.51
CA GLY A 543 4.40 -0.21 -36.70
C GLY A 543 3.20 -0.35 -37.62
#